data_AF-A0AAU3M561-F1
#
_entry.id   AF-A0AAU3M561-F1
#
_cell.length_a   1.000
_cell.length_b   1.000
_cell.length_c   1.000
_cell.angle_alpha   90.00
_cell.angle_beta   90.00
_cell.angle_gamma   90.00
#
_symmetry.space_group_name_H-M   'P 1'
#
loop_
_entity.id
_entity.type
_entity.pdbx_description
1 polymer ?
#
loop_
_entity_poly.entity_id
_entity_poly.type
_entity_poly.pdbx_seq_one_letter_code
_entity_poly.pdbx_strand_id
1 'polypeptide(L)'
;MLSPAPRCPELVEKDVSCTVDAHGTMRMVRTFPGGRAVTLTRHLQGAEAEVTSQTLGEPALRRLLDTLHPLSGTELAQLMREKKIDRRL
;
A
#
# COMPACT_ATOMS: atom_id res chain seq x y z
N MET A 1 13.16 13.34 -1.28
CA MET A 1 13.59 12.31 -0.31
C MET A 1 13.08 10.98 -0.84
N LEU A 2 13.97 10.00 -1.05
CA LEU A 2 13.57 8.64 -1.39
C LEU A 2 13.16 7.95 -0.09
N SER A 3 11.87 7.61 0.07
CA SER A 3 11.49 6.71 1.17
C SER A 3 12.22 5.37 0.95
N PRO A 4 12.69 4.70 2.01
CA PRO A 4 13.31 3.39 1.88
C PRO A 4 12.39 2.43 1.13
N ALA A 5 12.95 1.60 0.25
CA ALA A 5 12.18 0.55 -0.40
C ALA A 5 11.48 -0.32 0.67
N PRO A 6 10.22 -0.77 0.44
CA PRO A 6 9.51 -1.64 1.37
C PRO A 6 10.35 -2.88 1.69
N ARG A 7 10.45 -3.23 2.98
CA ARG A 7 11.16 -4.42 3.45
C ARG A 7 10.27 -5.21 4.37
N CYS A 8 10.36 -6.53 4.29
CA CYS A 8 9.74 -7.38 5.27
C CYS A 8 10.33 -7.11 6.66
N PRO A 9 9.49 -7.04 7.71
CA PRO A 9 9.98 -6.90 9.07
C PRO A 9 10.86 -8.10 9.44
N GLU A 10 11.92 -7.87 10.22
CA GLU A 10 12.82 -8.93 10.69
C GLU A 10 12.10 -9.95 11.58
N LEU A 11 11.09 -9.48 12.32
CA LEU A 11 10.22 -10.30 13.14
C LEU A 11 8.86 -10.40 12.46
N VAL A 12 8.62 -11.55 11.84
CA VAL A 12 7.32 -11.87 11.26
C VAL A 12 6.52 -12.65 12.31
N GLU A 13 5.31 -12.18 12.63
CA GLU A 13 4.40 -12.89 13.55
C GLU A 13 4.11 -14.33 13.06
N LYS A 14 3.78 -15.21 14.00
CA LYS A 14 3.22 -16.53 13.66
C LYS A 14 1.96 -16.30 12.80
N ASP A 15 1.83 -17.08 11.73
CA ASP A 15 0.73 -16.98 10.75
C ASP A 15 0.76 -15.75 9.82
N VAL A 16 1.88 -15.00 9.83
CA VAL A 16 2.18 -14.00 8.80
C VAL A 16 3.29 -14.54 7.90
N SER A 17 3.13 -14.34 6.60
CA SER A 17 4.21 -14.50 5.62
C SER A 17 4.44 -13.17 4.93
N CYS A 18 5.71 -12.84 4.70
CA CYS A 18 6.10 -11.63 4.00
C CYS A 18 7.10 -11.95 2.89
N THR A 19 6.89 -11.36 1.71
CA THR A 19 7.79 -11.46 0.57
C THR A 19 7.88 -10.10 -0.13
N VAL A 20 9.07 -9.69 -0.55
CA VAL A 20 9.25 -8.55 -1.47
C VAL A 20 9.53 -9.10 -2.86
N ASP A 21 8.80 -8.62 -3.87
CA ASP A 21 8.99 -9.07 -5.24
C ASP A 21 10.06 -8.26 -6.01
N ALA A 22 10.33 -8.68 -7.24
CA ALA A 22 11.30 -8.03 -8.12
C ALA A 22 10.94 -6.57 -8.48
N HIS A 23 9.69 -6.16 -8.29
CA HIS A 23 9.22 -4.80 -8.54
C HIS A 23 9.26 -3.94 -7.26
N GLY A 24 9.82 -4.46 -6.16
CA GLY A 24 9.87 -3.77 -4.87
C GLY A 24 8.50 -3.65 -4.18
N THR A 25 7.52 -4.46 -4.60
CA THR A 25 6.22 -4.57 -3.91
C THR A 25 6.38 -5.56 -2.76
N MET A 26 6.13 -5.10 -1.55
CA MET A 26 6.03 -5.98 -0.39
C MET A 26 4.63 -6.60 -0.34
N ARG A 27 4.60 -7.90 -0.12
CA ARG A 27 3.38 -8.68 0.04
C ARG A 27 3.41 -9.31 1.41
N MET A 28 2.39 -9.02 2.21
CA MET A 28 2.12 -9.69 3.48
C MET A 28 0.83 -10.50 3.37
N VAL A 29 0.87 -11.75 3.83
CA VAL A 29 -0.31 -12.58 3.99
C VAL A 29 -0.41 -12.99 5.44
N ARG A 30 -1.52 -12.60 6.06
CA ARG A 30 -1.86 -12.98 7.43
C ARG A 30 -2.99 -13.99 7.39
N THR A 31 -2.80 -15.13 8.02
CA THR A 31 -3.82 -16.14 8.23
C THR A 31 -4.32 -16.05 9.66
N PHE A 32 -5.63 -16.22 9.86
CA PHE A 32 -6.27 -16.21 11.17
C PHE A 32 -7.46 -17.17 11.18
N PRO A 33 -7.96 -17.60 12.35
CA PRO A 33 -9.14 -18.45 12.41
C PRO A 33 -10.32 -17.80 11.70
N GLY A 34 -10.82 -18.44 10.65
CA GLY A 34 -11.94 -17.92 9.84
C GLY A 34 -11.54 -17.10 8.61
N GLY A 35 -10.25 -16.90 8.31
CA GLY A 35 -9.89 -16.19 7.09
C GLY A 35 -8.41 -15.95 6.82
N ARG A 36 -8.19 -15.11 5.80
CA ARG A 36 -6.89 -14.68 5.30
C ARG A 36 -7.00 -13.23 4.88
N ALA A 37 -6.02 -12.41 5.25
CA ALA A 37 -5.84 -11.06 4.70
C ALA A 37 -4.58 -11.02 3.84
N VAL A 38 -4.67 -10.35 2.70
CA VAL A 38 -3.53 -10.02 1.84
C VAL A 38 -3.32 -8.51 1.91
N THR A 39 -2.10 -8.10 2.17
CA THR A 39 -1.66 -6.70 2.15
C THR A 39 -0.57 -6.56 1.10
N LEU A 40 -0.70 -5.57 0.22
CA LEU A 40 0.34 -5.19 -0.73
C LEU A 40 0.76 -3.75 -0.44
N THR A 41 2.06 -3.54 -0.29
CA THR A 41 2.67 -2.24 -0.04
C THR A 41 3.65 -1.93 -1.16
N ARG A 42 3.53 -0.76 -1.77
CA ARG A 42 4.41 -0.30 -2.86
C ARG A 42 4.76 1.16 -2.66
N HIS A 43 6.03 1.48 -2.90
CA HIS A 43 6.46 2.86 -3.04
C HIS A 43 6.09 3.39 -4.43
N LEU A 44 5.22 4.39 -4.46
CA LEU A 44 4.89 5.21 -5.62
C LEU A 44 5.75 6.48 -5.57
N GLN A 45 5.79 7.26 -6.66
CA GLN A 45 6.68 8.44 -6.75
C GLN A 45 6.47 9.43 -5.58
N GLY A 46 7.35 9.34 -4.56
CA GLY A 46 7.32 10.19 -3.37
C GLY A 46 6.26 9.83 -2.31
N ALA A 47 5.60 8.67 -2.42
CA ALA A 47 4.59 8.23 -1.48
C ALA A 47 4.58 6.70 -1.32
N GLU A 48 4.11 6.20 -0.19
CA GLU A 48 3.83 4.77 -0.01
C GLU A 48 2.33 4.52 -0.15
N ALA A 49 1.96 3.48 -0.88
CA ALA A 49 0.59 3.00 -0.99
C ALA A 49 0.49 1.61 -0.39
N GLU A 50 -0.50 1.43 0.48
CA GLU A 50 -0.86 0.14 1.06
C GLU A 50 -2.30 -0.19 0.71
N VAL A 51 -2.54 -1.43 0.26
CA VAL A 51 -3.88 -1.96 0.05
C VAL A 51 -4.01 -3.31 0.76
N THR A 52 -5.11 -3.47 1.49
CA THR A 52 -5.37 -4.67 2.29
C THR A 52 -6.77 -5.20 2.01
N SER A 53 -6.90 -6.51 1.84
CA SER A 53 -8.21 -7.15 1.69
C SER A 53 -8.24 -8.55 2.27
N GLN A 54 -9.41 -8.91 2.81
CA GLN A 54 -9.72 -10.26 3.28
C GLN A 54 -10.43 -11.11 2.21
N THR A 55 -10.97 -10.45 1.17
CA THR A 55 -11.80 -11.08 0.13
C THR A 55 -11.10 -11.09 -1.21
N LEU A 56 -10.39 -10.02 -1.56
CA LEU A 56 -9.65 -9.90 -2.80
C LEU A 56 -8.29 -10.61 -2.68
N GLY A 57 -7.98 -11.42 -3.70
CA GLY A 57 -6.65 -11.98 -3.87
C GLY A 57 -5.64 -10.95 -4.34
N GLU A 58 -4.36 -11.31 -4.23
CA GLU A 58 -3.24 -10.49 -4.67
C GLU A 58 -3.38 -9.91 -6.10
N PRO A 59 -3.82 -10.65 -7.14
CA PRO A 59 -3.93 -10.06 -8.48
C PRO A 59 -4.92 -8.89 -8.56
N ALA A 60 -6.00 -8.92 -7.78
CA ALA A 60 -6.97 -7.84 -7.74
C ALA A 60 -6.41 -6.62 -6.98
N LEU A 61 -5.71 -6.86 -5.87
CA LEU A 61 -5.00 -5.80 -5.14
C LEU A 61 -3.87 -5.18 -5.95
N ARG A 62 -3.17 -5.98 -6.76
CA ARG A 62 -2.14 -5.52 -7.70
C ARG A 62 -2.72 -4.52 -8.69
N ARG A 63 -3.83 -4.90 -9.33
CA ARG A 63 -4.57 -4.02 -10.25
C ARG A 63 -5.00 -2.73 -9.57
N LEU A 64 -5.47 -2.81 -8.32
CA LEU A 64 -5.83 -1.61 -7.56
C LEU A 64 -4.62 -0.69 -7.35
N LEU A 65 -3.48 -1.24 -6.91
CA LEU A 65 -2.23 -0.47 -6.78
C LEU A 65 -1.79 0.16 -8.10
N ASP A 66 -1.93 -0.53 -9.22
CA ASP A 66 -1.57 -0.02 -10.54
C ASP A 66 -2.47 1.16 -10.99
N THR A 67 -3.64 1.34 -10.36
CA THR A 67 -4.52 2.51 -10.58
C THR A 67 -4.26 3.67 -9.62
N LEU A 68 -3.42 3.48 -8.60
CA LEU A 68 -3.11 4.54 -7.64
C LEU A 68 -1.98 5.41 -8.17
N HIS A 69 -2.20 6.72 -8.07
CA HIS A 69 -1.24 7.73 -8.50
C HIS A 69 -1.12 8.76 -7.36
N PRO A 70 0.09 9.05 -6.86
CA PRO A 70 0.28 10.11 -5.88
C PRO A 70 -0.19 11.44 -6.46
N LEU A 71 -0.92 12.23 -5.65
CA LEU A 71 -1.27 13.58 -6.05
C LEU A 71 0.00 14.43 -6.18
N SER A 72 0.16 15.09 -7.32
CA SER A 72 1.15 16.14 -7.47
C SER A 72 0.84 17.29 -6.50
N GLY A 73 1.86 18.10 -6.17
CA GLY A 73 1.65 19.28 -5.34
C GLY A 73 0.62 20.25 -5.92
N THR A 74 0.54 20.33 -7.25
CA THR A 74 -0.45 21.14 -7.97
C THR A 74 -1.87 20.58 -7.85
N GLU A 75 -2.06 19.27 -8.01
CA GLU A 75 -3.37 18.62 -7.86
C GLU A 75 -3.86 18.71 -6.42
N LEU A 76 -2.97 18.49 -5.45
CA LEU A 76 -3.31 18.65 -4.04
C LEU A 76 -3.75 20.08 -3.73
N ALA A 77 -3.00 21.08 -4.18
CA ALA A 77 -3.36 22.49 -3.99
C ALA A 77 -4.70 22.83 -4.63
N GLN A 78 -5.01 22.27 -5.80
CA GLN A 78 -6.31 22.43 -6.45
C GLN A 78 -7.44 21.79 -5.63
N LEU A 79 -7.28 20.54 -5.19
CA LEU A 79 -8.29 19.83 -4.42
C LEU A 79 -8.55 20.49 -3.05
N MET A 80 -7.53 21.09 -2.44
CA MET A 80 -7.67 21.90 -1.23
C MET A 80 -8.44 23.21 -1.51
N ARG A 81 -8.15 23.91 -2.62
CA ARG A 81 -8.93 25.10 -3.04
C ARG A 81 -10.41 24.77 -3.29
N GLU A 82 -10.68 23.59 -3.84
CA GLU A 82 -12.02 23.08 -4.09
C GLU A 82 -12.72 22.52 -2.83
N LYS A 83 -12.07 22.55 -1.66
CA LYS A 83 -12.55 21.97 -0.39
C LYS A 83 -12.94 20.49 -0.48
N LYS A 84 -12.32 19.75 -1.40
CA LYS A 84 -12.51 18.29 -1.52
C LYS A 84 -11.63 17.50 -0.55
N ILE A 85 -10.55 18.12 -0.09
CA ILE A 85 -9.63 17.55 0.89
C ILE A 85 -9.36 18.62 1.95
N ASP A 86 -9.70 18.30 3.20
CA ASP A 86 -9.32 19.10 4.36
C ASP A 86 -8.00 18.59 4.93
N ARG A 87 -6.99 19.47 5.02
CA ARG A 87 -5.76 19.16 5.74
C ARG A 87 -5.95 19.55 7.21
N ARG A 88 -6.22 18.57 8.07
CA ARG A 88 -5.96 18.74 9.50
C ARG A 88 -4.45 18.56 9.71
N LEU A 89 -3.79 19.67 10.05
CA LEU A 89 -2.42 19.67 10.55
C LEU A 89 -2.41 19.23 12.01
#